data_AF-A0A523VTT8-F1
#
_entry.id   AF-A0A523VTT8-F1
#
_cell.length_a   1.000
_cell.length_b   1.000
_cell.length_c   1.000
_cell.angle_alpha   90.00
_cell.angle_beta   90.00
_cell.angle_gamma   90.00
#
_symmetry.space_group_name_H-M   'P 1'
#
loop_
_entity.id
_entity.type
_entity.pdbx_description
1 polymer ?
#
loop_
_entity_poly.entity_id
_entity_poly.type
_entity_poly.pdbx_seq_one_letter_code
_entity_poly.pdbx_strand_id
1 'polypeptide(L)' 'MSKITLQVIRCVPVPKCPKCGREAGSFYYCVDCGTLVREPCPSCGKWLDASMEACPKCGKPNRLHLSQST' A
#
# COMPACT_ATOMS: atom_id res chain seq x y z
N MET A 1 -35.59 -21.35 -3.81
CA MET A 1 -35.01 -20.35 -2.89
C MET A 1 -33.61 -20.81 -2.54
N SER A 2 -32.56 -20.09 -2.95
CA SER A 2 -31.21 -20.09 -2.33
C SER A 2 -30.26 -19.31 -3.24
N LYS A 3 -30.11 -18.01 -2.98
CA LYS A 3 -29.09 -17.16 -3.62
C LYS A 3 -27.74 -17.48 -2.96
N ILE A 4 -26.93 -18.31 -3.62
CA ILE A 4 -25.52 -18.52 -3.23
C ILE A 4 -24.81 -17.18 -3.41
N THR A 5 -24.51 -16.52 -2.30
CA THR A 5 -23.82 -15.24 -2.31
C THR A 5 -22.33 -15.59 -2.29
N LEU A 6 -21.67 -15.61 -3.46
CA LEU A 6 -20.21 -15.76 -3.51
C LEU A 6 -19.58 -14.62 -2.70
N GLN A 7 -19.12 -14.94 -1.49
CA GLN A 7 -18.25 -14.04 -0.74
C GLN A 7 -16.92 -14.00 -1.49
N VAL A 8 -16.70 -12.91 -2.22
CA VAL A 8 -15.45 -12.60 -2.90
C VAL A 8 -14.34 -12.63 -1.84
N ILE A 9 -13.48 -13.67 -1.88
CA ILE A 9 -12.28 -13.72 -1.06
C ILE A 9 -11.42 -12.55 -1.52
N ARG A 10 -11.40 -11.47 -0.73
CA ARG A 10 -10.59 -10.28 -1.05
C ARG A 10 -9.13 -10.65 -0.77
N CYS A 11 -8.42 -11.11 -1.79
CA CYS A 11 -6.97 -11.14 -1.78
C CYS A 11 -6.49 -9.68 -1.67
N VAL A 12 -6.15 -9.25 -0.46
CA VAL A 12 -5.54 -7.93 -0.25
C VAL A 12 -4.11 -8.04 -0.78
N PRO A 13 -3.76 -7.33 -1.88
CA PRO A 13 -2.42 -7.40 -2.42
C PRO A 13 -1.42 -6.88 -1.39
N VAL A 14 -0.40 -7.68 -1.10
CA VAL A 14 0.69 -7.28 -0.20
C VAL A 14 1.58 -6.29 -0.94
N PRO A 15 1.84 -5.10 -0.38
CA PRO A 15 2.69 -4.13 -1.05
C PRO A 15 4.13 -4.65 -1.08
N LYS A 16 4.77 -4.54 -2.24
CA LYS A 16 6.18 -4.85 -2.37
C LYS A 16 7.00 -3.64 -1.97
N CYS A 17 8.12 -3.91 -1.30
CA CYS A 17 9.10 -2.91 -1.00
C CYS A 17 9.72 -2.45 -2.33
N PRO A 18 9.74 -1.16 -2.59
CA PRO A 18 10.26 -0.65 -3.85
C PRO A 18 11.77 -0.64 -3.96
N LYS A 19 12.47 -0.65 -2.82
CA LYS A 19 13.92 -0.59 -2.77
C LYS A 19 14.56 -1.97 -2.95
N CYS A 20 13.98 -3.01 -2.32
CA CYS A 20 14.53 -4.37 -2.35
C CYS A 20 13.65 -5.39 -3.08
N GLY A 21 12.42 -5.02 -3.49
CA GLY A 21 11.48 -5.91 -4.18
C GLY A 21 10.75 -6.93 -3.30
N ARG A 22 11.10 -7.04 -2.00
CA ARG A 22 10.48 -8.02 -1.08
C ARG A 22 9.08 -7.57 -0.63
N GLU A 23 8.18 -8.52 -0.41
CA GLU A 23 6.86 -8.26 0.16
C GLU A 23 6.94 -7.71 1.59
N ALA A 24 6.37 -6.53 1.80
CA ALA A 24 6.23 -5.93 3.11
C ALA A 24 4.87 -6.34 3.67
N GLY A 25 4.80 -7.53 4.28
CA GLY A 25 3.55 -8.18 4.76
C GLY A 25 2.53 -7.25 5.44
N SER A 26 2.51 -7.25 6.77
CA SER A 26 1.61 -6.38 7.56
C SER A 26 2.32 -5.17 8.17
N PHE A 27 3.62 -5.04 7.95
CA PHE A 27 4.46 -4.01 8.56
C PHE A 27 4.40 -2.67 7.81
N TYR A 28 4.71 -1.59 8.52
CA TYR A 28 4.80 -0.24 7.94
C TYR A 28 6.12 0.01 7.22
N TYR A 29 7.14 -0.79 7.51
CA TYR A 29 8.48 -0.71 6.94
C TYR A 29 8.95 -2.09 6.48
N CYS A 30 9.92 -2.12 5.57
CA CYS A 30 10.55 -3.34 5.11
C CYS A 30 11.59 -3.80 6.15
N VAL A 31 11.51 -5.06 6.57
CA VAL A 31 12.42 -5.64 7.57
C VAL A 31 13.86 -5.80 7.06
N ASP A 32 14.07 -5.94 5.76
CA ASP A 32 15.42 -6.11 5.19
C ASP A 32 16.15 -4.78 5.00
N CYS A 33 15.46 -3.75 4.52
CA CYS A 33 16.10 -2.49 4.12
C CYS A 33 15.68 -1.27 4.93
N GLY A 34 14.69 -1.40 5.83
CA GLY A 34 14.16 -0.31 6.65
C GLY A 34 13.30 0.71 5.89
N THR A 35 13.07 0.51 4.60
CA THR A 35 12.28 1.46 3.77
C THR A 35 10.83 1.47 4.23
N LEU A 36 10.25 2.65 4.39
CA LEU A 36 8.81 2.79 4.68
C LEU A 36 7.98 2.28 3.49
N VAL A 37 7.02 1.41 3.78
CA VAL A 37 6.17 0.77 2.76
C VAL A 37 4.69 1.14 2.95
N ARG A 38 4.33 1.66 4.12
CA ARG A 38 3.01 2.25 4.40
C ARG A 38 3.13 3.53 5.21
N GLU A 39 2.40 4.56 4.80
CA GLU A 39 2.33 5.84 5.52
C GLU A 39 0.91 6.42 5.44
N PRO A 40 0.48 7.19 6.45
CA PRO A 40 -0.76 7.95 6.35
C PRO A 40 -0.57 9.13 5.39
N CYS A 41 -1.55 9.36 4.52
CA CYS A 41 -1.58 10.50 3.63
C CYS A 41 -1.50 11.82 4.44
N PRO A 42 -0.54 12.71 4.18
CA PRO A 42 -0.34 13.93 4.96
C PRO A 42 -1.49 14.94 4.85
N SER A 43 -2.40 14.77 3.88
CA SER A 43 -3.52 15.69 3.70
C SER A 43 -4.88 15.15 4.11
N CYS A 44 -5.06 13.83 4.18
CA CYS A 44 -6.37 13.24 4.55
C CYS A 44 -6.30 12.15 5.63
N GLY A 45 -5.09 11.76 6.05
CA GLY A 45 -4.85 10.73 7.07
C GLY A 45 -5.13 9.29 6.63
N LYS A 46 -5.54 9.06 5.37
CA LYS A 46 -5.78 7.70 4.85
C LYS A 46 -4.46 6.95 4.70
N TRP A 47 -4.40 5.71 5.17
CA TRP A 47 -3.25 4.82 4.93
C TRP A 47 -3.03 4.56 3.43
N LEU A 48 -1.80 4.75 3.00
CA LEU A 48 -1.32 4.53 1.65
C LEU A 48 -0.16 3.54 1.67
N ASP A 49 -0.13 2.70 0.65
CA ASP A 49 0.97 1.77 0.41
C ASP A 49 1.95 2.35 -0.62
N ALA A 50 3.22 1.95 -0.56
CA ALA A 50 4.25 2.32 -1.53
C ALA A 50 3.91 1.94 -2.99
N SER A 51 2.98 1.00 -3.19
CA SER A 51 2.49 0.60 -4.52
C SER A 51 1.47 1.60 -5.11
N MET A 52 0.90 2.51 -4.32
CA MET A 52 -0.08 3.48 -4.79
C MET A 52 0.62 4.75 -5.27
N GLU A 53 0.36 5.22 -6.49
CA GLU A 53 0.97 6.46 -7.01
C GLU A 53 0.37 7.73 -6.36
N ALA A 54 -0.93 7.68 -6.04
CA ALA A 54 -1.67 8.78 -5.45
C ALA A 54 -2.73 8.29 -4.45
N CYS A 55 -3.17 9.18 -3.57
CA CYS A 55 -4.21 8.87 -2.60
C CYS A 55 -5.58 8.73 -3.29
N PRO A 56 -6.29 7.59 -3.18
CA PRO A 56 -7.61 7.43 -3.80
C PRO A 56 -8.71 8.26 -3.11
N LYS A 57 -8.44 8.81 -1.91
CA LYS A 57 -9.42 9.63 -1.17
C LYS A 57 -9.30 11.12 -1.49
N CYS A 58 -8.08 11.63 -1.62
CA CYS A 58 -7.85 13.07 -1.80
C CYS A 58 -7.14 13.45 -3.11
N GLY A 59 -6.68 12.47 -3.90
CA GLY A 59 -6.02 12.69 -5.19
C GLY A 59 -4.60 13.25 -5.11
N LYS A 60 -4.05 13.49 -3.91
CA LYS A 60 -2.68 13.99 -3.74
C LYS A 60 -1.63 12.89 -3.98
N PRO A 61 -0.42 13.27 -4.44
CA PRO A 61 0.63 12.30 -4.74
C PRO A 61 1.07 11.54 -3.48
N ASN A 62 1.36 10.25 -3.66
CA ASN A 62 1.89 9.43 -2.58
C ASN A 62 3.39 9.63 -2.45
N ARG A 63 3.82 10.12 -1.29
CA ARG A 63 5.23 10.40 -1.03
C ARG A 63 6.07 9.12 -0.98
N LEU A 64 5.51 7.99 -0.54
CA LEU A 64 6.20 6.68 -0.60
C LEU A 64 6.49 6.21 -2.02
N HIS A 65 5.63 6.56 -2.98
CA HIS A 65 5.85 6.20 -4.38
C HIS A 65 6.96 7.06 -5.00
N LEU A 66 6.96 8.35 -4.70
CA LEU A 66 7.96 9.31 -5.16
C LEU A 66 9.36 9.03 -4.60
N SER A 67 9.49 8.48 -3.39
CA SER A 67 10.80 8.15 -2.79
C SER A 67 11.55 6.99 -3.47
N GLN A 68 10.98 6.41 -4.52
CA GLN A 68 11.51 5.25 -5.24
C GLN A 68 12.13 5.64 -6.59
N SER A 69 11.96 6.89 -7.01
CA SER A 69 12.31 7.38 -8.36
C SER A 69 13.70 8.01 -8.43
N THR A 70 14.62 7.67 -7.51
CA THR A 70 16.02 8.15 -7.47
C THR A 70 16.94 6.99 -7.18
#